data_AF-A0A966C8B7-F1
#
_entry.id   AF-A0A966C8B7-F1
#
_cell.length_a   1.000
_cell.length_b   1.000
_cell.length_c   1.000
_cell.angle_alpha   90.00
_cell.angle_beta   90.00
_cell.angle_gamma   90.00
#
_symmetry.space_group_name_H-M   'P 1'
#
loop_
_entity.id
_entity.type
_entity.pdbx_description
1 polymer ?
#
loop_
_entity_poly.entity_id
_entity_poly.type
_entity_poly.pdbx_seq_one_letter_code
_entity_poly.pdbx_strand_id
1 'polypeptide(L)'
;MFISYAQNFEDVLLNRIFKNQEKGFYIDIGAHHPIYDSVTKAFYEKGWTGINIEPVPKFFHLLEKDRPKDLNLNIAISDQQGELNFYELLDTGLSTFDREMTEKLVKKNSFSVQEYPVIMKTLGDVCSQYINQPIDFLKIDVEGWEEKVILGHDWQNFRPKIVLLEATIPNSSIRKETNISDFLNNYNYQHIYFDGLNDFYLAEEFSHWKNFFTTPVNVFDKFICFSEYDQKHYISNLENNIKIKDKETNNLIFNVSNLEKNIHINKNEKEDLIFQIKHLKKILLEQQKLIDQNNSEILNTYNMMAKHEQKIINLENILENLGIELEQKKELIKVIENTLENLGIELEQKKELIKAIENTLKNLGIELDQEKEMIKAMESSKFWKLRKKWFKVKEKIGLPIDS
;
A
#
# COMPACT_ATOMS: atom_id res chain seq x y z
N MET A 1 11.37 4.77 -26.39
CA MET A 1 11.54 4.20 -25.04
C MET A 1 10.37 4.69 -24.21
N PHE A 2 9.67 3.83 -23.48
CA PHE A 2 8.54 4.25 -22.63
C PHE A 2 9.09 4.84 -21.33
N ILE A 3 8.56 5.97 -20.88
CA ILE A 3 8.93 6.59 -19.61
C ILE A 3 7.81 6.26 -18.63
N SER A 4 8.14 5.54 -17.57
CA SER A 4 7.19 5.19 -16.51
C SER A 4 7.19 6.27 -15.43
N TYR A 5 6.01 6.75 -15.09
CA TYR A 5 5.76 7.75 -14.05
C TYR A 5 5.11 7.13 -12.81
N ALA A 6 4.61 5.90 -12.92
CA ALA A 6 3.88 5.21 -11.87
C ALA A 6 4.81 4.65 -10.79
N GLN A 7 4.29 4.56 -9.56
CA GLN A 7 5.04 4.11 -8.40
C GLN A 7 5.40 2.62 -8.46
N ASN A 8 4.46 1.79 -8.94
CA ASN A 8 4.59 0.33 -8.98
C ASN A 8 4.50 -0.22 -10.42
N PHE A 9 4.90 0.58 -11.40
CA PHE A 9 4.96 0.24 -12.83
C PHE A 9 3.62 -0.18 -13.47
N GLU A 10 2.50 0.28 -12.91
CA GLU A 10 1.15 0.06 -13.41
C GLU A 10 1.02 0.54 -14.86
N ASP A 11 1.62 1.69 -15.17
CA ASP A 11 1.61 2.28 -16.50
C ASP A 11 2.40 1.45 -17.53
N VAL A 12 3.46 0.77 -17.12
CA VAL A 12 4.24 -0.17 -17.96
C VAL A 12 3.40 -1.39 -18.28
N LEU A 13 2.71 -1.94 -17.29
CA LEU A 13 1.85 -3.10 -17.44
C LEU A 13 0.67 -2.79 -18.37
N LEU A 14 0.00 -1.66 -18.17
CA LEU A 14 -1.04 -1.15 -19.07
C LEU A 14 -0.48 -0.91 -20.49
N ASN A 15 0.74 -0.38 -20.60
CA ASN A 15 1.39 -0.13 -21.89
C ASN A 15 1.68 -1.43 -22.66
N ARG A 16 1.75 -2.62 -22.05
CA ARG A 16 1.84 -3.90 -22.80
C ARG A 16 0.66 -4.09 -23.75
N ILE A 17 -0.51 -3.65 -23.32
CA ILE A 17 -1.78 -3.80 -24.04
C ILE A 17 -1.97 -2.63 -25.00
N PHE A 18 -1.78 -1.42 -24.48
CA PHE A 18 -2.07 -0.19 -25.20
C PHE A 18 -0.90 0.35 -26.02
N LYS A 19 0.18 -0.43 -26.18
CA LYS A 19 1.42 0.00 -26.85
C LYS A 19 1.19 0.64 -28.22
N ASN A 20 0.26 0.08 -28.99
CA ASN A 20 -0.04 0.48 -30.36
C ASN A 20 -1.26 1.40 -30.46
N GLN A 21 -1.80 1.86 -29.33
CA GLN A 21 -2.98 2.70 -29.28
C GLN A 21 -2.55 4.17 -29.11
N GLU A 22 -2.75 4.96 -30.16
CA GLU A 22 -2.34 6.37 -30.21
C GLU A 22 -3.21 7.28 -29.32
N LYS A 23 -4.50 6.94 -29.16
CA LYS A 23 -5.46 7.69 -28.36
C LYS A 23 -6.28 6.75 -27.50
N GLY A 24 -6.64 7.20 -26.32
CA GLY A 24 -7.52 6.48 -25.42
C GLY A 24 -8.01 7.39 -24.31
N PHE A 25 -8.81 6.80 -23.42
CA PHE A 25 -9.47 7.49 -22.34
C PHE A 25 -9.31 6.78 -21.00
N TYR A 26 -8.91 7.52 -19.98
CA TYR A 26 -8.81 7.02 -18.63
C TYR A 26 -9.68 7.81 -17.65
N ILE A 27 -10.00 7.17 -16.53
CA ILE A 27 -10.50 7.85 -15.34
C ILE A 27 -9.52 7.56 -14.20
N ASP A 28 -9.08 8.60 -13.51
CA ASP A 28 -8.12 8.55 -12.43
C ASP A 28 -8.79 9.10 -11.16
N ILE A 29 -9.13 8.22 -10.22
CA ILE A 29 -9.80 8.57 -8.96
C ILE A 29 -8.76 8.49 -7.85
N GLY A 30 -8.55 9.63 -7.18
CA GLY A 30 -7.37 9.86 -6.35
C GLY A 30 -6.14 10.08 -7.23
N ALA A 31 -6.25 11.06 -8.13
CA ALA A 31 -5.22 11.33 -9.15
C ALA A 31 -3.94 11.93 -8.56
N HIS A 32 -4.02 12.55 -7.38
CA HIS A 32 -2.90 13.09 -6.61
C HIS A 32 -1.96 13.97 -7.49
N HIS A 33 -0.64 13.81 -7.38
CA HIS A 33 0.30 14.62 -8.14
C HIS A 33 0.27 14.28 -9.65
N PRO A 34 0.20 15.28 -10.55
CA PRO A 34 0.08 15.03 -11.99
C PRO A 34 1.31 14.41 -12.68
N ILE A 35 2.39 14.10 -11.96
CA ILE A 35 3.68 13.68 -12.56
C ILE A 35 4.28 12.56 -11.73
N TYR A 36 4.54 12.82 -10.44
CA TYR A 36 5.07 11.81 -9.53
C TYR A 36 3.99 10.79 -9.20
N ASP A 37 4.37 9.51 -9.29
CA ASP A 37 3.52 8.35 -9.00
C ASP A 37 2.25 8.27 -9.88
N SER A 38 2.25 8.97 -11.01
CA SER A 38 1.08 9.07 -11.88
C SER A 38 1.02 7.93 -12.89
N VAL A 39 0.04 7.04 -12.73
CA VAL A 39 -0.27 5.97 -13.70
C VAL A 39 -0.68 6.53 -15.07
N THR A 40 -1.26 7.73 -15.10
CA THR A 40 -1.87 8.32 -16.31
C THR A 40 -0.94 9.23 -17.10
N LYS A 41 0.17 9.73 -16.53
CA LYS A 41 1.06 10.70 -17.19
C LYS A 41 1.64 10.19 -18.49
N ALA A 42 2.13 8.95 -18.52
CA ALA A 42 2.71 8.36 -19.71
C ALA A 42 1.70 8.28 -20.88
N PHE A 43 0.40 8.10 -20.59
CA PHE A 43 -0.67 8.05 -21.60
C PHE A 43 -1.05 9.46 -22.06
N TYR A 44 -1.14 10.41 -21.13
CA TYR A 44 -1.42 11.81 -21.45
C TYR A 44 -0.38 12.44 -22.40
N GLU A 45 0.90 12.16 -22.16
CA GLU A 45 2.01 12.60 -23.03
C GLU A 45 1.94 11.98 -24.43
N LYS A 46 1.31 10.80 -24.57
CA LYS A 46 1.04 10.18 -25.88
C LYS A 46 -0.18 10.77 -26.59
N GLY A 47 -0.91 11.69 -25.97
CA GLY A 47 -2.09 12.31 -26.55
C GLY A 47 -3.43 11.71 -26.10
N TRP A 48 -3.43 10.86 -25.08
CA TRP A 48 -4.66 10.45 -24.41
C TRP A 48 -5.26 11.61 -23.63
N THR A 49 -6.52 11.46 -23.27
CA THR A 49 -7.30 12.38 -22.46
C THR A 49 -7.99 11.59 -21.36
N GLY A 50 -8.38 12.22 -20.26
CA GLY A 50 -9.11 11.53 -19.21
C GLY A 50 -9.88 12.45 -18.28
N ILE A 51 -10.40 11.86 -17.22
CA ILE A 51 -10.97 12.56 -16.08
C ILE A 51 -10.08 12.30 -14.88
N ASN A 52 -9.55 13.35 -14.26
CA ASN A 52 -8.83 13.27 -13.00
C ASN A 52 -9.76 13.77 -11.88
N ILE A 53 -9.93 12.97 -10.84
CA ILE A 53 -10.79 13.29 -9.70
C ILE A 53 -9.92 13.32 -8.45
N GLU A 54 -9.81 14.51 -7.86
CA GLU A 54 -8.87 14.78 -6.77
C GLU A 54 -9.49 15.72 -5.74
N PRO A 55 -9.83 15.23 -4.52
CA PRO A 55 -10.47 16.06 -3.50
C PRO A 55 -9.53 17.09 -2.86
N VAL A 56 -8.21 16.86 -2.84
CA VAL A 56 -7.24 17.79 -2.25
C VAL A 56 -7.04 19.00 -3.17
N PRO A 57 -7.40 20.23 -2.75
CA PRO A 57 -7.34 21.41 -3.62
C PRO A 57 -5.94 21.69 -4.19
N LYS A 58 -4.90 21.43 -3.40
CA LYS A 58 -3.51 21.58 -3.83
C LYS A 58 -3.19 20.70 -5.05
N PHE A 59 -3.53 19.42 -5.00
CA PHE A 59 -3.26 18.48 -6.08
C PHE A 59 -4.18 18.72 -7.29
N PHE A 60 -5.45 19.05 -7.04
CA PHE A 60 -6.36 19.50 -8.07
C PHE A 60 -5.80 20.66 -8.90
N HIS A 61 -5.30 21.72 -8.28
CA HIS A 61 -4.73 22.85 -9.02
C HIS A 61 -3.44 22.51 -9.77
N LEU A 62 -2.65 21.55 -9.28
CA LEU A 62 -1.51 21.03 -10.02
C LEU A 62 -1.97 20.26 -11.26
N LEU A 63 -3.01 19.44 -11.14
CA LEU A 63 -3.64 18.73 -12.26
C LEU A 63 -4.21 19.70 -13.29
N GLU A 64 -4.94 20.74 -12.90
CA GLU A 64 -5.45 21.77 -13.84
C GLU A 64 -4.34 22.40 -14.68
N LYS A 65 -3.19 22.65 -14.04
CA LYS A 65 -2.03 23.28 -14.70
C LYS A 65 -1.29 22.34 -15.64
N ASP A 66 -1.03 21.09 -15.21
CA ASP A 66 -0.24 20.12 -15.97
C ASP A 66 -1.08 19.34 -17.00
N ARG A 67 -2.38 19.16 -16.72
CA ARG A 67 -3.32 18.34 -17.50
C ARG A 67 -4.49 19.14 -18.10
N PRO A 68 -4.26 20.21 -18.88
CA PRO A 68 -5.34 21.03 -19.46
C PRO A 68 -6.19 20.32 -20.52
N LYS A 69 -5.75 19.16 -21.06
CA LYS A 69 -6.58 18.35 -21.98
C LYS A 69 -7.53 17.41 -21.24
N ASP A 70 -7.30 17.17 -19.95
CA ASP A 70 -8.15 16.34 -19.11
C ASP A 70 -9.24 17.17 -18.46
N LEU A 71 -10.34 16.52 -18.10
CA LEU A 71 -11.32 17.10 -17.18
C LEU A 71 -10.83 16.86 -15.75
N ASN A 72 -10.46 17.93 -15.05
CA ASN A 72 -10.04 17.85 -13.65
C ASN A 72 -11.22 18.24 -12.75
N LEU A 73 -11.53 17.43 -11.74
CA LEU A 73 -12.66 17.65 -10.82
C LEU A 73 -12.19 17.64 -9.36
N ASN A 74 -12.45 18.75 -8.65
CA ASN A 74 -12.20 18.85 -7.20
C ASN A 74 -13.39 18.32 -6.38
N ILE A 75 -13.59 17.01 -6.44
CA ILE A 75 -14.66 16.30 -5.74
C ILE A 75 -14.11 14.95 -5.24
N ALA A 76 -14.88 14.27 -4.41
CA ALA A 76 -14.65 12.88 -4.07
C ALA A 76 -15.73 11.97 -4.69
N ILE A 77 -15.37 10.70 -4.88
CA ILE A 77 -16.30 9.68 -5.37
C ILE A 77 -16.72 8.76 -4.23
N SER A 78 -18.02 8.48 -4.15
CA SER A 78 -18.62 7.60 -3.16
C SER A 78 -19.84 6.87 -3.73
N ASP A 79 -20.53 6.07 -2.90
CA ASP A 79 -21.75 5.34 -3.24
C ASP A 79 -23.01 6.22 -3.19
N GLN A 80 -22.86 7.49 -2.78
CA GLN A 80 -23.93 8.47 -2.67
C GLN A 80 -23.41 9.89 -2.91
N GLN A 81 -24.32 10.80 -3.24
CA GLN A 81 -24.04 12.23 -3.31
C GLN A 81 -24.10 12.85 -1.91
N GLY A 82 -23.32 13.91 -1.69
CA GLY A 82 -23.38 14.64 -0.43
C GLY A 82 -22.16 15.53 -0.20
N GLU A 83 -21.94 15.89 1.05
CA GLU A 83 -20.76 16.62 1.51
C GLU A 83 -20.23 15.91 2.76
N LEU A 84 -18.91 15.68 2.82
CA LEU A 84 -18.26 15.09 3.98
C LEU A 84 -16.97 15.83 4.28
N ASN A 85 -16.61 15.89 5.57
CA ASN A 85 -15.34 16.46 5.98
C ASN A 85 -14.20 15.51 5.60
N PHE A 86 -13.25 16.04 4.83
CA PHE A 86 -12.06 15.32 4.41
C PHE A 86 -10.88 15.74 5.28
N TYR A 87 -10.07 14.77 5.70
CA TYR A 87 -8.95 14.97 6.59
C TYR A 87 -7.65 14.67 5.85
N GLU A 88 -6.84 15.70 5.63
CA GLU A 88 -5.52 15.59 4.98
C GLU A 88 -4.41 15.63 6.04
N LEU A 89 -3.53 14.62 6.02
CA LEU A 89 -2.31 14.58 6.84
C LEU A 89 -1.17 15.27 6.08
N LEU A 90 -0.85 16.49 6.47
CA LEU A 90 0.13 17.32 5.78
C LEU A 90 1.49 16.64 5.68
N ASP A 91 2.15 16.83 4.54
CA ASP A 91 3.48 16.33 4.20
C ASP A 91 3.63 14.80 4.13
N THR A 92 2.52 14.05 4.18
CA THR A 92 2.54 12.58 4.09
C THR A 92 1.96 12.02 2.78
N GLY A 93 1.16 12.82 2.06
CA GLY A 93 0.35 12.35 0.94
C GLY A 93 -0.95 11.65 1.36
N LEU A 94 -1.11 11.31 2.64
CA LEU A 94 -2.27 10.59 3.14
C LEU A 94 -3.46 11.52 3.37
N SER A 95 -4.63 11.07 2.94
CA SER A 95 -5.89 11.75 3.21
C SER A 95 -7.02 10.73 3.37
N THR A 96 -8.03 11.04 4.18
CA THR A 96 -9.10 10.08 4.48
C THR A 96 -10.40 10.76 4.88
N PHE A 97 -11.50 10.03 4.73
CA PHE A 97 -12.81 10.36 5.30
C PHE A 97 -13.01 9.77 6.71
N ASP A 98 -12.10 8.90 7.19
CA ASP A 98 -12.20 8.26 8.51
C ASP A 98 -11.52 9.10 9.60
N ARG A 99 -12.35 9.82 10.36
CA ARG A 99 -11.92 10.61 11.51
C ARG A 99 -11.19 9.79 12.58
N GLU A 100 -11.64 8.57 12.89
CA GLU A 100 -11.01 7.75 13.93
C GLU A 100 -9.62 7.28 13.52
N MET A 101 -9.44 6.97 12.23
CA MET A 101 -8.14 6.66 11.66
C MET A 101 -7.19 7.86 11.75
N THR A 102 -7.65 9.05 11.37
CA THR A 102 -6.88 10.30 11.50
C THR A 102 -6.48 10.55 12.95
N GLU A 103 -7.40 10.43 13.90
CA GLU A 103 -7.12 10.64 15.34
C GLU A 103 -6.08 9.64 15.89
N LYS A 104 -6.08 8.39 15.42
CA LYS A 104 -5.05 7.39 15.77
C LYS A 104 -3.68 7.76 15.20
N LEU A 105 -3.63 8.20 13.93
CA LEU A 105 -2.37 8.57 13.26
C LEU A 105 -1.74 9.83 13.85
N VAL A 106 -2.55 10.86 14.14
CA VAL A 106 -2.09 12.09 14.81
C VAL A 106 -1.52 11.79 16.19
N LYS A 107 -2.20 10.95 16.99
CA LYS A 107 -1.71 10.57 18.33
C LYS A 107 -0.40 9.79 18.29
N LYS A 108 -0.15 9.01 17.24
CA LYS A 108 1.04 8.17 17.10
C LYS A 108 2.26 8.95 16.58
N ASN A 109 2.05 9.87 15.64
CA ASN A 109 3.12 10.44 14.82
C ASN A 109 3.18 11.99 14.82
N SER A 110 2.31 12.69 15.57
CA SER A 110 2.28 14.16 15.66
C SER A 110 2.14 14.90 14.32
N PHE A 111 1.41 14.33 13.37
CA PHE A 111 1.14 14.97 12.08
C PHE A 111 0.19 16.16 12.22
N SER A 112 0.35 17.15 11.33
CA SER A 112 -0.60 18.26 11.19
C SER A 112 -1.74 17.83 10.26
N VAL A 113 -2.99 18.17 10.63
CA VAL A 113 -4.19 17.80 9.86
C VAL A 113 -4.87 19.06 9.34
N GLN A 114 -5.26 19.04 8.07
CA GLN A 114 -6.23 19.98 7.52
C GLN A 114 -7.57 19.29 7.33
N GLU A 115 -8.64 19.98 7.72
CA GLU A 115 -10.02 19.53 7.54
C GLU A 115 -10.74 20.52 6.63
N TYR A 116 -11.38 20.01 5.59
CA TYR A 116 -12.22 20.82 4.71
C TYR A 116 -13.40 20.01 4.15
N PRO A 117 -14.55 20.65 3.90
CA PRO A 117 -15.69 20.00 3.28
C PRO A 117 -15.36 19.65 1.82
N VAL A 118 -15.70 18.43 1.42
CA VAL A 118 -15.56 17.94 0.04
C VAL A 118 -16.91 17.47 -0.47
N ILE A 119 -17.27 17.92 -1.67
CA ILE A 119 -18.46 17.46 -2.39
C ILE A 119 -18.21 16.03 -2.85
N MET A 120 -19.13 15.13 -2.51
CA MET A 120 -19.16 13.75 -2.97
C MET A 120 -20.16 13.59 -4.11
N LYS A 121 -19.76 12.86 -5.15
CA LYS A 121 -20.64 12.38 -6.22
C LYS A 121 -20.48 10.87 -6.41
N THR A 122 -21.43 10.25 -7.09
CA THR A 122 -21.25 8.87 -7.55
C THR A 122 -20.44 8.85 -8.84
N LEU A 123 -19.68 7.77 -9.10
CA LEU A 123 -18.96 7.64 -10.36
C LEU A 123 -19.92 7.53 -11.54
N GLY A 124 -21.05 6.87 -11.35
CA GLY A 124 -22.13 6.78 -12.35
C GLY A 124 -22.63 8.15 -12.79
N ASP A 125 -22.86 9.08 -11.85
CA ASP A 125 -23.28 10.45 -12.18
C ASP A 125 -22.21 11.19 -12.99
N VAL A 126 -20.95 11.11 -12.57
CA VAL A 126 -19.82 11.72 -13.29
C VAL A 126 -19.71 11.15 -14.71
N CYS A 127 -19.81 9.82 -14.84
CA CYS A 127 -19.78 9.15 -16.13
C CYS A 127 -20.93 9.61 -17.03
N SER A 128 -22.16 9.63 -16.51
CA SER A 128 -23.34 10.06 -17.25
C SER A 128 -23.26 11.50 -17.75
N GLN A 129 -22.59 12.36 -16.99
CA GLN A 129 -22.49 13.78 -17.31
C GLN A 129 -21.39 14.06 -18.34
N TYR A 130 -20.25 13.37 -18.27
CA TYR A 130 -19.04 13.77 -18.99
C TYR A 130 -18.52 12.73 -20.00
N ILE A 131 -18.95 11.48 -19.92
CA ILE A 131 -18.39 10.40 -20.74
C ILE A 131 -19.29 10.12 -21.94
N ASN A 132 -18.69 10.23 -23.12
CA ASN A 132 -19.33 9.94 -24.40
C ASN A 132 -18.47 9.01 -25.29
N GLN A 133 -17.46 8.37 -24.71
CA GLN A 133 -16.50 7.51 -25.39
C GLN A 133 -16.12 6.31 -24.51
N PRO A 134 -15.54 5.23 -25.08
CA PRO A 134 -15.11 4.07 -24.31
C PRO A 134 -14.04 4.43 -23.27
N ILE A 135 -14.10 3.80 -22.09
CA ILE A 135 -13.10 3.95 -21.03
C ILE A 135 -12.07 2.83 -21.19
N ASP A 136 -10.82 3.16 -21.52
CA ASP A 136 -9.75 2.18 -21.68
C ASP A 136 -9.31 1.61 -20.34
N PHE A 137 -9.13 2.46 -19.32
CA PHE A 137 -8.93 2.00 -17.96
C PHE A 137 -9.46 2.98 -16.90
N LEU A 138 -9.77 2.42 -15.73
CA LEU A 138 -10.18 3.14 -14.53
C LEU A 138 -9.17 2.83 -13.43
N LYS A 139 -8.52 3.85 -12.86
CA LYS A 139 -7.65 3.73 -11.67
C LYS A 139 -8.40 4.26 -10.45
N ILE A 140 -8.37 3.50 -9.37
CA ILE A 140 -8.99 3.82 -8.09
C ILE A 140 -7.98 3.58 -6.98
N ASP A 141 -7.70 4.63 -6.23
CA ASP A 141 -6.78 4.65 -5.10
C ASP A 141 -7.20 5.85 -4.26
N VAL A 142 -7.95 5.56 -3.21
CA VAL A 142 -8.66 6.56 -2.41
C VAL A 142 -8.48 6.27 -0.92
N GLU A 143 -7.32 5.70 -0.58
CA GLU A 143 -6.81 5.53 0.78
C GLU A 143 -7.81 4.86 1.73
N GLY A 144 -8.47 3.79 1.26
CA GLY A 144 -9.40 2.96 2.01
C GLY A 144 -10.87 3.11 1.63
N TRP A 145 -11.22 4.04 0.73
CA TRP A 145 -12.59 4.31 0.30
C TRP A 145 -13.01 3.57 -0.99
N GLU A 146 -12.22 2.59 -1.42
CA GLU A 146 -12.33 1.93 -2.73
C GLU A 146 -13.71 1.27 -2.95
N GLU A 147 -14.21 0.57 -1.93
CA GLU A 147 -15.50 -0.13 -2.01
C GLU A 147 -16.65 0.84 -2.29
N LYS A 148 -16.61 2.03 -1.70
CA LYS A 148 -17.62 3.07 -1.91
C LYS A 148 -17.58 3.60 -3.34
N VAL A 149 -16.39 3.75 -3.91
CA VAL A 149 -16.21 4.12 -5.33
C VAL A 149 -16.80 3.05 -6.24
N ILE A 150 -16.49 1.77 -5.98
CA ILE A 150 -16.99 0.63 -6.77
C ILE A 150 -18.52 0.56 -6.73
N LEU A 151 -19.14 0.72 -5.56
CA LEU A 151 -20.60 0.67 -5.38
C LEU A 151 -21.31 1.87 -6.01
N GLY A 152 -20.66 3.02 -6.10
CA GLY A 152 -21.19 4.23 -6.74
C GLY A 152 -21.07 4.25 -8.27
N HIS A 153 -20.56 3.18 -8.89
CA HIS A 153 -20.38 3.13 -10.34
C HIS A 153 -21.50 2.38 -11.07
N ASP A 154 -21.78 2.80 -12.30
CA ASP A 154 -22.73 2.11 -13.19
C ASP A 154 -21.98 1.17 -14.16
N TRP A 155 -21.74 -0.05 -13.67
CA TRP A 155 -21.02 -1.12 -14.37
C TRP A 155 -21.74 -1.71 -15.58
N GLN A 156 -23.01 -1.34 -15.82
CA GLN A 156 -23.75 -1.80 -16.99
C GLN A 156 -23.55 -0.84 -18.17
N ASN A 157 -23.63 0.47 -17.92
CA ASN A 157 -23.58 1.47 -18.98
C ASN A 157 -22.17 2.02 -19.24
N PHE A 158 -21.31 2.08 -18.22
CA PHE A 158 -19.96 2.62 -18.34
C PHE A 158 -18.95 1.54 -17.96
N ARG A 159 -18.37 0.89 -18.96
CA ARG A 159 -17.51 -0.28 -18.75
C ARG A 159 -16.05 0.03 -19.10
N PRO A 160 -15.19 0.32 -18.11
CA PRO A 160 -13.74 0.32 -18.31
C PRO A 160 -13.26 -1.02 -18.85
N LYS A 161 -12.33 -1.04 -19.81
CA LYS A 161 -11.76 -2.32 -20.26
C LYS A 161 -10.96 -2.98 -19.12
N ILE A 162 -10.23 -2.16 -18.37
CA ILE A 162 -9.43 -2.57 -17.22
C ILE A 162 -9.76 -1.68 -16.02
N VAL A 163 -9.88 -2.27 -14.84
CA VAL A 163 -9.97 -1.57 -13.56
C VAL A 163 -8.71 -1.87 -12.77
N LEU A 164 -8.01 -0.82 -12.35
CA LEU A 164 -6.89 -0.86 -11.42
C LEU A 164 -7.40 -0.35 -10.08
N LEU A 165 -7.22 -1.14 -9.05
CA LEU A 165 -7.77 -0.87 -7.72
C LEU A 165 -6.68 -1.09 -6.68
N GLU A 166 -6.37 -0.08 -5.88
CA GLU A 166 -5.52 -0.30 -4.71
C GLU A 166 -6.18 -1.33 -3.78
N ALA A 167 -5.46 -2.39 -3.45
CA ALA A 167 -6.00 -3.56 -2.77
C ALA A 167 -5.37 -3.80 -1.39
N THR A 168 -4.53 -2.90 -0.91
CA THR A 168 -3.86 -3.01 0.40
C THR A 168 -4.51 -2.15 1.46
N ILE A 169 -4.25 -2.49 2.73
CA ILE A 169 -4.53 -1.57 3.84
C ILE A 169 -3.60 -0.35 3.65
N PRO A 170 -4.08 0.90 3.82
CA PRO A 170 -3.26 2.09 3.64
C PRO A 170 -1.94 2.00 4.43
N ASN A 171 -0.82 2.33 3.77
CA ASN A 171 0.55 2.20 4.31
C ASN A 171 0.95 0.78 4.77
N SER A 172 0.42 -0.26 4.13
CA SER A 172 0.74 -1.65 4.43
C SER A 172 0.94 -2.46 3.16
N SER A 173 1.71 -3.55 3.24
CA SER A 173 1.76 -4.58 2.19
C SER A 173 0.68 -5.65 2.37
N ILE A 174 -0.17 -5.52 3.40
CA ILE A 174 -1.25 -6.47 3.68
C ILE A 174 -2.42 -6.14 2.75
N ARG A 175 -2.78 -7.10 1.90
CA ARG A 175 -3.98 -7.03 1.06
C ARG A 175 -5.23 -6.96 1.94
N LYS A 176 -6.10 -6.00 1.67
CA LYS A 176 -7.38 -5.76 2.34
C LYS A 176 -8.38 -6.82 1.88
N GLU A 177 -8.99 -7.53 2.83
CA GLU A 177 -10.09 -8.44 2.52
C GLU A 177 -11.34 -7.64 2.16
N THR A 178 -11.87 -7.86 0.96
CA THR A 178 -13.08 -7.18 0.45
C THR A 178 -13.91 -8.12 -0.41
N ASN A 179 -15.19 -7.80 -0.60
CA ASN A 179 -16.08 -8.52 -1.53
C ASN A 179 -16.04 -7.93 -2.95
N ILE A 180 -15.08 -7.05 -3.26
CA ILE A 180 -15.03 -6.33 -4.55
C ILE A 180 -14.82 -7.31 -5.70
N SER A 181 -13.98 -8.32 -5.52
CA SER A 181 -13.74 -9.34 -6.56
C SER A 181 -15.04 -10.06 -6.94
N ASP A 182 -15.83 -10.50 -5.97
CA ASP A 182 -17.11 -11.18 -6.22
C ASP A 182 -18.14 -10.22 -6.83
N PHE A 183 -18.17 -8.97 -6.35
CA PHE A 183 -19.05 -7.94 -6.89
C PHE A 183 -18.76 -7.67 -8.38
N LEU A 184 -17.50 -7.44 -8.74
CA LEU A 184 -17.08 -7.18 -10.12
C LEU A 184 -17.29 -8.41 -11.02
N ASN A 185 -17.11 -9.62 -10.49
CA ASN A 185 -17.40 -10.85 -11.22
C ASN A 185 -18.89 -10.95 -11.64
N ASN A 186 -19.83 -10.46 -10.83
CA ASN A 186 -21.25 -10.38 -11.21
C ASN A 186 -21.51 -9.42 -12.39
N TYR A 187 -20.58 -8.50 -12.67
CA TYR A 187 -20.59 -7.61 -13.82
C TYR A 187 -19.64 -8.07 -14.94
N ASN A 188 -19.26 -9.35 -14.96
CA ASN A 188 -18.36 -9.95 -15.94
C ASN A 188 -16.98 -9.29 -16.00
N TYR A 189 -16.42 -8.95 -14.84
CA TYR A 189 -15.02 -8.58 -14.68
C TYR A 189 -14.26 -9.67 -13.96
N GLN A 190 -13.12 -10.06 -14.49
CA GLN A 190 -12.27 -11.08 -13.89
C GLN A 190 -11.03 -10.47 -13.29
N HIS A 191 -10.69 -10.88 -12.07
CA HIS A 191 -9.38 -10.61 -11.49
C HIS A 191 -8.30 -11.33 -12.31
N ILE A 192 -7.28 -10.59 -12.73
CA ILE A 192 -6.24 -11.10 -13.65
C ILE A 192 -4.83 -10.93 -13.12
N TYR A 193 -4.60 -10.00 -12.18
CA TYR A 193 -3.28 -9.73 -11.64
C TYR A 193 -3.36 -9.00 -10.30
N PHE A 194 -2.37 -9.27 -9.45
CA PHE A 194 -2.08 -8.49 -8.25
C PHE A 194 -0.59 -8.17 -8.29
N ASP A 195 -0.24 -6.89 -8.30
CA ASP A 195 1.14 -6.41 -8.45
C ASP A 195 1.89 -6.24 -7.11
N GLY A 196 1.24 -6.62 -5.99
CA GLY A 196 1.73 -6.38 -4.64
C GLY A 196 1.07 -5.18 -3.95
N LEU A 197 0.38 -4.33 -4.69
CA LEU A 197 -0.31 -3.11 -4.22
C LEU A 197 -1.74 -3.03 -4.81
N ASN A 198 -1.86 -3.15 -6.13
CA ASN A 198 -3.08 -3.01 -6.90
C ASN A 198 -3.59 -4.35 -7.43
N ASP A 199 -4.90 -4.51 -7.39
CA ASP A 199 -5.63 -5.52 -8.14
C ASP A 199 -6.01 -5.00 -9.53
N PHE A 200 -5.86 -5.88 -10.53
CA PHE A 200 -6.27 -5.63 -11.90
C PHE A 200 -7.46 -6.51 -12.25
N TYR A 201 -8.54 -5.89 -12.70
CA TYR A 201 -9.73 -6.55 -13.20
C TYR A 201 -9.92 -6.24 -14.69
N LEU A 202 -10.22 -7.26 -15.47
CA LEU A 202 -10.41 -7.18 -16.92
C LEU A 202 -11.85 -7.52 -17.27
N ALA A 203 -12.49 -6.69 -18.08
CA ALA A 203 -13.83 -6.99 -18.59
C ALA A 203 -13.76 -8.23 -19.51
N GLU A 204 -14.72 -9.15 -19.38
CA GLU A 204 -14.73 -10.45 -20.09
C GLU A 204 -14.59 -10.31 -21.60
N GLU A 205 -15.18 -9.26 -22.18
CA GLU A 205 -15.07 -8.92 -23.61
C GLU A 205 -13.62 -8.69 -24.09
N PHE A 206 -12.68 -8.42 -23.18
CA PHE A 206 -11.25 -8.25 -23.44
C PHE A 206 -10.37 -9.40 -22.92
N SER A 207 -10.96 -10.56 -22.59
CA SER A 207 -10.26 -11.73 -22.02
C SER A 207 -9.02 -12.20 -22.79
N HIS A 208 -8.89 -11.88 -24.08
CA HIS A 208 -7.70 -12.15 -24.88
C HIS A 208 -6.45 -11.39 -24.40
N TRP A 209 -6.58 -10.34 -23.58
CA TRP A 209 -5.47 -9.60 -22.98
C TRP A 209 -4.89 -10.23 -21.72
N LYS A 210 -5.51 -11.26 -21.13
CA LYS A 210 -5.01 -11.93 -19.92
C LYS A 210 -3.54 -12.34 -20.00
N ASN A 211 -3.09 -12.77 -21.18
CA ASN A 211 -1.72 -13.24 -21.36
C ASN A 211 -0.66 -12.16 -21.07
N PHE A 212 -0.99 -10.87 -21.19
CA PHE A 212 -0.08 -9.76 -20.89
C PHE A 212 0.20 -9.58 -19.38
N PHE A 213 -0.59 -10.24 -18.53
CA PHE A 213 -0.53 -10.17 -17.07
C PHE A 213 0.04 -11.44 -16.42
N THR A 214 0.52 -12.38 -17.22
CA THR A 214 1.06 -13.66 -16.73
C THR A 214 2.44 -13.52 -16.08
N THR A 215 3.12 -12.39 -16.29
CA THR A 215 4.46 -12.12 -15.78
C THR A 215 4.54 -10.71 -15.20
N PRO A 216 5.35 -10.49 -14.14
CA PRO A 216 5.58 -9.15 -13.63
C PRO A 216 6.30 -8.28 -14.66
N VAL A 217 6.27 -6.96 -14.46
CA VAL A 217 7.09 -6.01 -15.21
C VAL A 217 8.56 -6.42 -15.12
N ASN A 218 9.25 -6.43 -16.25
CA ASN A 218 10.61 -6.92 -16.35
C ASN A 218 11.41 -6.24 -17.47
N VAL A 219 12.67 -6.65 -17.63
CA VAL A 219 13.62 -6.04 -18.58
C VAL A 219 13.16 -6.06 -20.04
N PHE A 220 12.22 -6.93 -20.42
CA PHE A 220 11.70 -6.99 -21.78
C PHE A 220 10.66 -5.90 -22.11
N ASP A 221 10.19 -5.16 -21.10
CA ASP A 221 9.24 -4.06 -21.28
C ASP A 221 9.88 -2.78 -21.83
N LYS A 222 11.21 -2.66 -21.75
CA LYS A 222 12.02 -1.57 -22.36
C LYS A 222 11.55 -0.16 -21.97
N PHE A 223 11.36 0.06 -20.67
CA PHE A 223 11.03 1.36 -20.09
C PHE A 223 12.21 1.97 -19.32
N ILE A 224 12.09 3.26 -18.99
CA ILE A 224 12.94 3.98 -18.04
C ILE A 224 12.03 4.63 -16.99
N CYS A 225 12.47 4.69 -15.74
CA CYS A 225 11.73 5.44 -14.72
C CYS A 225 11.86 6.95 -14.97
N PHE A 226 10.80 7.71 -14.70
CA PHE A 226 10.80 9.16 -14.86
C PHE A 226 11.89 9.83 -14.02
N SER A 227 12.14 9.35 -12.79
CA SER A 227 13.21 9.85 -11.93
C SER A 227 14.59 9.72 -12.58
N GLU A 228 14.88 8.58 -13.19
CA GLU A 228 16.14 8.34 -13.91
C GLU A 228 16.22 9.21 -15.18
N TYR A 229 15.11 9.32 -15.91
CA TYR A 229 15.01 10.18 -17.10
C TYR A 229 15.28 11.65 -16.75
N ASP A 230 14.61 12.18 -15.73
CA ASP A 230 14.72 13.57 -15.28
C ASP A 230 16.16 13.89 -14.82
N GLN A 231 16.77 13.00 -14.03
CA GLN A 231 18.17 13.13 -13.61
C GLN A 231 19.14 13.16 -14.80
N LYS A 232 18.97 12.27 -15.79
CA LYS A 232 19.80 12.27 -17.01
C LYS A 232 19.67 13.56 -17.79
N HIS A 233 18.46 14.08 -17.93
CA HIS A 233 18.21 15.36 -18.58
C HIS A 233 18.83 16.53 -17.82
N TYR A 234 18.70 16.52 -16.49
CA TYR A 234 19.32 17.53 -15.64
C TYR A 234 20.85 17.54 -15.76
N ILE A 235 21.49 16.37 -15.71
CA ILE A 235 22.95 16.23 -15.91
C ILE A 235 23.36 16.77 -17.28
N SER A 236 22.65 16.40 -18.34
CA SER A 236 22.96 16.86 -19.70
C SER A 236 22.86 18.39 -19.83
N ASN A 237 21.86 19.00 -19.18
CA ASN A 237 21.72 20.46 -19.14
C ASN A 237 22.88 21.13 -18.39
N LEU A 238 23.32 20.55 -17.26
CA LEU A 238 24.49 21.05 -16.52
C LEU A 238 25.77 20.94 -17.36
N GLU A 239 26.00 19.82 -18.05
CA GLU A 239 27.17 19.65 -18.93
C GLU A 239 27.20 20.68 -20.07
N ASN A 240 26.05 20.97 -20.66
CA ASN A 240 25.94 22.01 -21.70
C ASN A 240 26.25 23.40 -21.13
N ASN A 241 25.76 23.72 -19.94
CA ASN A 241 26.06 24.98 -19.27
C ASN A 241 27.54 25.12 -18.95
N ILE A 242 28.20 24.05 -18.49
CA ILE A 242 29.66 24.02 -18.25
C ILE A 242 30.41 24.30 -19.56
N LYS A 243 30.07 23.63 -20.67
CA LYS A 243 30.71 23.86 -21.97
C LYS A 243 30.57 25.30 -22.46
N ILE A 244 29.40 25.92 -22.26
CA ILE A 244 29.17 27.34 -22.61
C ILE A 244 30.10 28.22 -21.78
N LYS A 245 30.16 27.99 -20.46
CA LYS A 245 31.01 28.75 -19.54
C LYS A 245 32.50 28.58 -19.83
N ASP A 246 32.94 27.39 -20.22
CA ASP A 246 34.33 27.14 -20.64
C ASP A 246 34.67 27.93 -21.92
N LYS A 247 33.75 28.00 -22.88
CA LYS A 247 33.95 28.78 -24.10
C LYS A 247 34.04 30.28 -23.82
N GLU A 248 33.17 30.79 -22.95
CA GLU A 248 33.22 32.18 -22.48
C GLU A 248 34.56 32.47 -21.79
N THR A 249 35.00 31.57 -20.91
CA THR A 249 36.28 31.67 -20.19
C THR A 249 37.46 31.68 -21.16
N ASN A 250 37.50 30.77 -22.14
CA ASN A 250 38.55 30.72 -23.15
C ASN A 250 38.59 31.99 -24.03
N ASN A 251 37.42 32.53 -24.40
CA ASN A 251 37.33 33.80 -25.12
C ASN A 251 37.88 34.97 -24.28
N LEU A 252 37.57 35.01 -22.99
CA LEU A 252 38.11 36.01 -22.08
C LEU A 252 39.63 35.89 -21.95
N ILE A 253 40.16 34.67 -21.81
CA ILE A 253 41.62 34.42 -21.77
C ILE A 253 42.30 34.91 -23.05
N PHE A 254 41.72 34.62 -24.23
CA PHE A 254 42.24 35.10 -25.51
C PHE A 254 42.23 36.63 -25.62
N ASN A 255 41.14 37.27 -25.21
CA ASN A 255 41.02 38.72 -25.20
C ASN A 255 42.04 39.37 -24.26
N VAL A 256 42.23 38.81 -23.05
CA VAL A 256 43.24 39.27 -22.10
C VAL A 256 44.64 39.15 -22.71
N SER A 257 44.97 38.02 -23.35
CA SER A 257 46.27 37.82 -24.00
C SER A 257 46.52 38.83 -25.15
N ASN A 258 45.49 39.14 -25.94
CA ASN A 258 45.60 40.16 -26.98
C ASN A 258 45.76 41.57 -26.41
N LEU A 259 45.04 41.90 -25.34
CA LEU A 259 45.19 43.17 -24.63
C LEU A 259 46.59 43.31 -24.01
N GLU A 260 47.12 42.24 -23.41
CA GLU A 260 48.50 42.20 -22.90
C GLU A 260 49.55 42.42 -23.99
N LYS A 261 49.33 41.91 -25.21
CA LYS A 261 50.19 42.18 -26.38
C LYS A 261 50.10 43.62 -26.87
N ASN A 262 48.89 44.20 -26.90
CA ASN A 262 48.66 45.58 -27.35
C ASN A 262 49.22 46.64 -26.38
N ILE A 263 49.34 46.30 -25.09
CA ILE A 263 49.94 47.16 -24.05
C ILE A 263 51.45 47.43 -24.30
N HIS A 264 52.08 46.78 -25.28
CA HIS A 264 53.48 47.04 -25.64
C HIS A 264 53.70 48.19 -26.66
N ILE A 265 52.64 48.79 -27.25
CA ILE A 265 52.80 49.69 -28.42
C ILE A 265 52.42 51.18 -28.21
N ASN A 266 51.57 51.59 -27.26
CA ASN A 266 51.25 53.04 -27.15
C ASN A 266 51.08 53.58 -25.72
N LYS A 267 51.71 54.73 -25.45
CA LYS A 267 52.01 55.22 -24.08
C LYS A 267 50.92 56.10 -23.43
N ASN A 268 49.77 56.36 -24.06
CA ASN A 268 48.65 57.09 -23.43
C ASN A 268 47.34 56.29 -23.28
N GLU A 269 47.20 55.12 -23.92
CA GLU A 269 46.06 54.17 -23.68
C GLU A 269 46.32 53.25 -22.46
N LYS A 270 47.53 53.30 -21.92
CA LYS A 270 48.04 52.37 -20.90
C LYS A 270 47.36 52.55 -19.53
N GLU A 271 46.90 53.74 -19.16
CA GLU A 271 46.31 54.00 -17.83
C GLU A 271 44.86 53.48 -17.70
N ASP A 272 44.04 53.64 -18.74
CA ASP A 272 42.67 53.10 -18.76
C ASP A 272 42.66 51.57 -18.87
N LEU A 273 43.57 51.00 -19.67
CA LEU A 273 43.76 49.55 -19.75
C LEU A 273 44.27 48.95 -18.43
N ILE A 274 45.15 49.64 -17.71
CA ILE A 274 45.58 49.23 -16.36
C ILE A 274 44.39 49.22 -15.38
N PHE A 275 43.49 50.19 -15.48
CA PHE A 275 42.29 50.24 -14.65
C PHE A 275 41.31 49.10 -14.96
N GLN A 276 41.04 48.85 -16.25
CA GLN A 276 40.19 47.74 -16.69
C GLN A 276 40.79 46.37 -16.33
N ILE A 277 42.10 46.19 -16.46
CA ILE A 277 42.80 44.96 -16.04
C ILE A 277 42.73 44.76 -14.53
N LYS A 278 42.87 45.82 -13.72
CA LYS A 278 42.68 45.74 -12.27
C LYS A 278 41.26 45.31 -11.91
N HIS A 279 40.27 45.86 -12.59
CA HIS A 279 38.86 45.51 -12.38
C HIS A 279 38.57 44.05 -12.77
N LEU A 280 39.03 43.61 -13.94
CA LEU A 280 38.87 42.22 -14.40
C LEU A 280 39.61 41.23 -13.50
N LYS A 281 40.82 41.55 -13.01
CA LYS A 281 41.53 40.72 -12.03
C LYS A 281 40.78 40.59 -10.71
N LYS A 282 40.09 41.66 -10.28
CA LYS A 282 39.24 41.62 -9.08
C LYS A 282 38.05 40.67 -9.28
N ILE A 283 37.37 40.75 -10.41
CA ILE A 283 36.27 39.84 -10.77
C ILE A 283 36.77 38.39 -10.84
N LEU A 284 37.92 38.16 -11.48
CA LEU A 284 38.52 36.83 -11.57
C LEU A 284 38.84 36.24 -10.19
N LEU A 285 39.35 37.07 -9.26
CA LEU A 285 39.64 36.67 -7.89
C LEU A 285 38.36 36.35 -7.09
N GLU A 286 37.29 37.11 -7.32
CA GLU A 286 35.97 36.84 -6.71
C GLU A 286 35.37 35.54 -7.26
N GLN A 287 35.48 35.29 -8.57
CA GLN A 287 35.02 34.02 -9.15
C GLN A 287 35.85 32.82 -8.69
N GLN A 288 37.17 32.97 -8.56
CA GLN A 288 38.03 31.92 -8.02
C GLN A 288 37.63 31.56 -6.58
N LYS A 289 37.37 32.57 -5.73
CA LYS A 289 36.85 32.35 -4.37
C LYS A 289 35.53 31.60 -4.36
N LEU A 290 34.63 31.93 -5.27
CA LEU A 290 33.33 31.26 -5.37
C LEU A 290 33.48 29.80 -5.79
N ILE A 291 34.38 29.51 -6.74
CA ILE A 291 34.72 28.14 -7.14
C ILE A 291 35.30 27.35 -5.96
N ASP A 292 36.21 27.95 -5.20
CA ASP A 292 36.82 27.29 -4.03
C ASP A 292 35.76 27.00 -2.94
N GLN A 293 34.82 27.92 -2.72
CA GLN A 293 33.69 27.72 -1.81
C GLN A 293 32.79 26.57 -2.27
N ASN A 294 32.38 26.57 -3.53
CA ASN A 294 31.53 25.51 -4.09
C ASN A 294 32.22 24.14 -4.01
N ASN A 295 33.52 24.07 -4.30
CA ASN A 295 34.29 22.83 -4.17
C ASN A 295 34.31 22.32 -2.72
N SER A 296 34.40 23.22 -1.73
CA SER A 296 34.31 22.83 -0.33
C SER A 296 32.93 22.30 0.06
N GLU A 297 31.85 22.89 -0.46
CA GLU A 297 30.48 22.42 -0.22
C GLU A 297 30.23 21.06 -0.88
N ILE A 298 30.73 20.85 -2.10
CA ILE A 298 30.69 19.56 -2.79
C ILE A 298 31.39 18.49 -1.94
N LEU A 299 32.59 18.77 -1.45
CA LEU A 299 33.34 17.82 -0.62
C LEU A 299 32.60 17.48 0.69
N ASN A 300 31.99 18.48 1.34
CA ASN A 300 31.16 18.24 2.53
C ASN A 300 29.95 17.36 2.21
N THR A 301 29.32 17.58 1.07
CA THR A 301 28.16 16.79 0.62
C THR A 301 28.57 15.34 0.34
N TYR A 302 29.69 15.11 -0.35
CA TYR A 302 30.24 13.75 -0.54
C TYR A 302 30.51 13.04 0.79
N ASN A 303 31.09 13.74 1.77
CA ASN A 303 31.33 13.18 3.09
C ASN A 303 30.03 12.85 3.85
N MET A 304 28.97 13.65 3.68
CA MET A 304 27.65 13.33 4.23
C MET A 304 27.04 12.11 3.53
N MET A 305 27.10 12.03 2.20
CA MET A 305 26.60 10.88 1.44
C MET A 305 27.28 9.58 1.87
N ALA A 306 28.61 9.57 2.01
CA ALA A 306 29.34 8.40 2.51
C ALA A 306 28.89 7.97 3.92
N LYS A 307 28.58 8.91 4.80
CA LYS A 307 28.01 8.60 6.14
C LYS A 307 26.61 8.01 6.05
N HIS A 308 25.78 8.50 5.13
CA HIS A 308 24.44 7.96 4.91
C HIS A 308 24.49 6.55 4.32
N GLU A 309 25.38 6.31 3.37
CA GLU A 309 25.61 4.99 2.78
C GLU A 309 26.02 3.96 3.85
N GLN A 310 26.92 4.33 4.77
CA GLN A 310 27.27 3.47 5.90
C GLN A 310 26.10 3.21 6.86
N LYS A 311 25.21 4.19 7.06
CA LYS A 311 23.98 4.01 7.86
C LYS A 311 23.00 3.06 7.17
N ILE A 312 22.85 3.16 5.85
CA ILE A 312 22.01 2.25 5.06
C ILE A 312 22.50 0.82 5.22
N ILE A 313 23.80 0.57 5.01
CA ILE A 313 24.41 -0.75 5.20
C ILE A 313 24.14 -1.29 6.61
N ASN A 314 24.25 -0.44 7.65
CA ASN A 314 23.94 -0.86 9.01
C ASN A 314 22.46 -1.20 9.21
N LEU A 315 21.55 -0.44 8.61
CA LEU A 315 20.10 -0.72 8.68
C LEU A 315 19.73 -2.00 7.93
N GLU A 316 20.34 -2.25 6.77
CA GLU A 316 20.17 -3.50 6.01
C GLU A 316 20.59 -4.71 6.84
N ASN A 317 21.74 -4.64 7.52
CA ASN A 317 22.18 -5.71 8.43
C ASN A 317 21.21 -5.92 9.61
N ILE A 318 20.60 -4.85 10.14
CA ILE A 318 19.60 -4.98 11.21
C ILE A 318 18.33 -5.64 10.67
N LEU A 319 17.87 -5.26 9.48
CA LEU A 319 16.71 -5.85 8.83
C LEU A 319 16.91 -7.34 8.54
N GLU A 320 18.10 -7.74 8.09
CA GLU A 320 18.44 -9.15 7.87
C GLU A 320 18.35 -9.96 9.16
N ASN A 321 18.92 -9.45 10.26
CA ASN A 321 18.85 -10.11 11.57
C ASN A 321 17.41 -10.21 12.11
N LEU A 322 16.61 -9.15 11.96
CA LEU A 322 15.19 -9.17 12.34
C LEU A 322 14.40 -10.16 11.49
N GLY A 323 14.72 -10.29 10.20
CA GLY A 323 14.13 -11.29 9.32
C GLY A 323 14.39 -12.72 9.80
N ILE A 324 15.62 -13.02 10.22
CA ILE A 324 15.99 -14.33 10.78
C ILE A 324 15.22 -14.60 12.09
N GLU A 325 15.12 -13.62 12.99
CA GLU A 325 14.39 -13.77 14.26
C GLU A 325 12.89 -13.98 14.05
N LEU A 326 12.31 -13.29 13.07
CA LEU A 326 10.90 -13.43 12.69
C LEU A 326 10.61 -14.85 12.16
N GLU A 327 11.50 -15.41 11.35
CA GLU A 327 11.34 -16.76 10.82
C GLU A 327 11.45 -17.82 11.92
N GLN A 328 12.37 -17.65 12.87
CA GLN A 328 12.47 -18.50 14.07
C GLN A 328 11.18 -18.45 14.91
N LYS A 329 10.59 -17.26 15.08
CA LYS A 329 9.34 -17.10 15.82
C LYS A 329 8.15 -17.74 15.11
N LYS A 330 8.09 -17.69 13.77
CA LYS A 330 7.05 -18.39 12.99
C LYS A 330 7.12 -19.90 13.16
N GLU A 331 8.32 -20.48 13.10
CA GLU A 331 8.51 -21.91 13.36
C GLU A 331 8.07 -22.29 14.78
N LEU A 332 8.39 -21.46 15.77
CA LEU A 332 7.92 -21.69 17.14
C LEU A 332 6.40 -21.65 17.27
N ILE A 333 5.72 -20.68 16.63
CA ILE A 333 4.26 -20.59 16.61
C ILE A 333 3.66 -21.88 16.03
N LYS A 334 4.20 -22.38 14.93
CA LYS A 334 3.75 -23.62 14.28
C LYS A 334 3.87 -24.84 15.21
N VAL A 335 4.94 -24.92 15.99
CA VAL A 335 5.11 -25.97 17.02
C VAL A 335 4.06 -25.84 18.13
N ILE A 336 3.77 -24.62 18.58
CA ILE A 336 2.76 -24.36 19.62
C ILE A 336 1.36 -24.73 19.10
N GLU A 337 1.01 -24.36 17.88
CA GLU A 337 -0.27 -24.68 17.24
C GLU A 337 -0.50 -26.20 17.17
N ASN A 338 0.50 -26.95 16.67
CA ASN A 338 0.44 -28.42 16.66
C ASN A 338 0.28 -29.02 18.06
N THR A 339 0.93 -28.43 19.06
CA THR A 339 0.82 -28.89 20.45
C THR A 339 -0.59 -28.65 21.02
N LEU A 340 -1.18 -27.48 20.73
CA LEU A 340 -2.54 -27.14 21.14
C LEU A 340 -3.58 -28.05 20.48
N GLU A 341 -3.39 -28.38 19.21
CA GLU A 341 -4.26 -29.33 18.50
C GLU A 341 -4.23 -30.71 19.18
N ASN A 342 -3.05 -31.24 19.48
CA ASN A 342 -2.88 -32.52 20.17
C ASN A 342 -3.54 -32.52 21.57
N LEU A 343 -3.35 -31.44 22.34
CA LEU A 343 -3.99 -31.29 23.65
C LEU A 343 -5.51 -31.19 23.53
N GLY A 344 -6.03 -30.56 22.47
CA GLY A 344 -7.45 -30.50 22.16
C GLY A 344 -8.04 -31.90 21.93
N ILE A 345 -7.33 -32.75 21.18
CA ILE A 345 -7.73 -34.14 20.95
C ILE A 345 -7.76 -34.93 22.27
N GLU A 346 -6.73 -34.82 23.11
CA GLU A 346 -6.69 -35.50 24.41
C GLU A 346 -7.82 -35.04 25.34
N LEU A 347 -8.13 -33.74 25.34
CA LEU A 347 -9.21 -33.18 26.15
C LEU A 347 -10.56 -33.80 25.76
N GLU A 348 -10.82 -33.92 24.45
CA GLU A 348 -12.07 -34.46 23.95
C GLU A 348 -12.22 -35.95 24.30
N GLN A 349 -11.15 -36.73 24.16
CA GLN A 349 -11.11 -38.13 24.61
C GLN A 349 -11.42 -38.26 26.11
N LYS A 350 -10.85 -37.37 26.95
CA LYS A 350 -11.13 -37.36 28.39
C LYS A 350 -12.57 -37.00 28.71
N LYS A 351 -13.19 -36.06 27.98
CA LYS A 351 -14.62 -35.73 28.15
C LYS A 351 -15.51 -36.92 27.81
N GLU A 352 -15.22 -37.66 26.74
CA GLU A 352 -15.97 -38.87 26.39
C GLU A 352 -15.86 -39.93 27.50
N LEU A 353 -14.66 -40.12 28.05
CA LEU A 353 -14.44 -41.05 29.15
C LEU A 353 -15.24 -40.66 30.41
N ILE A 354 -15.25 -39.36 30.77
CA ILE A 354 -16.04 -38.86 31.90
C ILE A 354 -17.53 -39.17 31.68
N LYS A 355 -18.05 -38.91 30.48
CA LYS A 355 -19.45 -39.17 30.12
C LYS A 355 -19.80 -40.66 30.23
N ALA A 356 -18.87 -41.55 29.84
CA ALA A 356 -19.03 -42.99 30.00
C ALA A 356 -19.08 -43.41 31.48
N ILE A 357 -18.22 -42.83 32.33
CA ILE A 357 -18.20 -43.08 33.77
C ILE A 357 -19.50 -42.58 34.43
N GLU A 358 -19.97 -41.38 34.08
CA GLU A 358 -21.23 -40.82 34.59
C GLU A 358 -22.43 -41.72 34.26
N ASN A 359 -22.51 -42.22 33.03
CA ASN A 359 -23.54 -43.18 32.64
C ASN A 359 -23.47 -44.49 33.44
N THR A 360 -22.26 -44.99 33.68
CA THR A 360 -22.04 -46.21 34.47
C THR A 360 -22.48 -46.01 35.93
N LEU A 361 -22.12 -44.88 36.54
CA LEU A 361 -22.56 -44.52 37.90
C LEU A 361 -24.08 -44.40 37.99
N LYS A 362 -24.71 -43.82 36.97
CA LYS A 362 -26.18 -43.72 36.92
C LYS A 362 -26.84 -45.10 36.89
N ASN A 363 -26.32 -46.03 36.08
CA ASN A 363 -26.85 -47.39 36.00
C ASN A 363 -26.67 -48.15 37.33
N LEU A 364 -25.48 -48.06 37.95
CA LEU A 364 -25.24 -48.64 39.28
C LEU A 364 -26.15 -48.03 40.35
N GLY A 365 -26.47 -46.74 40.26
CA GLY A 365 -27.44 -46.09 41.14
C GLY A 365 -28.84 -46.69 41.02
N ILE A 366 -29.29 -46.97 39.79
CA ILE A 366 -30.59 -47.61 39.52
C ILE A 366 -30.60 -49.04 40.10
N GLU A 367 -29.55 -49.83 39.87
CA GLU A 367 -29.43 -51.18 40.41
C GLU A 367 -29.43 -51.18 41.95
N LEU A 368 -28.70 -50.25 42.57
CA LEU A 368 -28.66 -50.10 44.02
C LEU A 368 -30.05 -49.78 44.59
N ASP A 369 -30.81 -48.91 43.93
CA ASP A 369 -32.16 -48.57 44.37
C ASP A 369 -33.13 -49.74 44.20
N GLN A 370 -33.00 -50.53 43.13
CA GLN A 370 -33.76 -51.78 42.94
C GLN A 370 -33.45 -52.82 44.02
N GLU A 371 -32.18 -53.02 44.36
CA GLU A 371 -31.76 -53.91 45.45
C GLU A 371 -32.29 -53.43 46.81
N LYS A 372 -32.23 -52.13 47.10
CA LYS A 372 -32.81 -51.55 48.32
C LYS A 372 -34.33 -51.77 48.41
N GLU A 373 -35.05 -51.55 47.31
CA GLU A 373 -36.49 -51.83 47.21
C GLU A 373 -36.79 -53.32 47.46
N MET A 374 -35.99 -54.22 46.86
CA MET A 374 -36.12 -55.66 47.04
C MET A 374 -35.86 -56.08 48.50
N ILE A 375 -34.81 -55.57 49.13
CA ILE A 375 -34.53 -55.80 50.56
C ILE A 375 -35.69 -55.32 51.41
N LYS A 376 -36.20 -54.11 51.16
CA LYS A 376 -37.34 -53.54 51.90
C LYS A 376 -38.61 -54.38 51.73
N ALA A 377 -38.87 -54.88 50.52
CA ALA A 377 -39.96 -55.80 50.24
C ALA A 377 -39.77 -57.14 50.98
N MET A 378 -38.57 -57.71 50.95
CA MET A 378 -38.21 -58.92 51.71
C MET A 378 -38.40 -58.72 53.22
N GLU A 379 -37.97 -57.59 53.79
CA GLU A 379 -38.15 -57.28 55.21
C GLU A 379 -39.62 -57.13 55.63
N SER A 380 -40.47 -56.71 54.70
CA SER A 380 -41.92 -56.56 54.93
C SER A 380 -42.69 -57.90 54.85
N SER A 381 -42.10 -58.94 54.24
CA SER A 381 -42.69 -60.25 54.00
C SER A 381 -43.02 -60.99 55.30
N LYS A 382 -44.14 -61.74 55.28
CA LYS A 382 -44.56 -62.61 56.39
C LYS A 382 -43.45 -63.61 56.77
N PHE A 383 -42.73 -64.15 55.80
CA PHE A 383 -41.66 -65.13 56.02
C PHE A 383 -40.47 -64.51 56.77
N TRP A 384 -40.06 -63.29 56.41
CA TRP A 384 -38.95 -62.60 57.08
C TRP A 384 -39.30 -62.16 58.50
N LYS A 385 -40.55 -61.72 58.73
CA LYS A 385 -41.07 -61.41 60.07
C LYS A 385 -41.15 -62.67 60.96
N LEU A 386 -41.52 -63.81 60.38
CA LEU A 386 -41.47 -65.12 61.04
C LEU A 386 -40.03 -65.55 61.34
N ARG A 387 -39.10 -65.38 60.40
CA ARG A 387 -37.67 -65.68 60.57
C ARG A 387 -37.01 -64.81 61.64
N LYS A 388 -37.28 -63.48 61.69
CA LYS A 388 -36.82 -62.60 62.78
C LYS A 388 -37.41 -63.00 64.14
N LYS A 389 -38.68 -63.43 64.20
CA LYS A 389 -39.27 -63.99 65.43
C LYS A 389 -38.61 -65.31 65.82
N TRP A 390 -38.32 -66.20 64.87
CA TRP A 390 -37.64 -67.47 65.10
C TRP A 390 -36.21 -67.29 65.63
N PHE A 391 -35.44 -66.33 65.09
CA PHE A 391 -34.11 -66.01 65.62
C PHE A 391 -34.16 -65.45 67.05
N LYS A 392 -35.12 -64.56 67.36
CA LYS A 392 -35.35 -64.10 68.75
C LYS A 392 -35.76 -65.24 69.69
N VAL A 393 -36.45 -66.26 69.17
CA VAL A 393 -36.75 -67.47 69.93
C VAL A 393 -35.46 -68.26 70.14
N LYS A 394 -34.70 -68.61 69.09
CA LYS A 394 -33.39 -69.30 69.17
C LYS A 394 -32.44 -68.67 70.20
N GLU A 395 -32.33 -67.34 70.19
CA GLU A 395 -31.50 -66.56 71.12
C GLU A 395 -31.97 -66.70 72.58
N LYS A 396 -33.28 -66.71 72.83
CA LYS A 396 -33.86 -66.93 74.18
C LYS A 396 -33.68 -68.36 74.71
N ILE A 397 -33.52 -69.35 73.84
CA ILE A 397 -33.30 -70.76 74.20
C ILE A 397 -31.83 -71.20 74.06
N GLY A 398 -30.90 -70.25 73.88
CA GLY A 398 -29.45 -70.51 73.92
C GLY A 398 -28.92 -71.33 72.74
N LEU A 399 -29.66 -71.40 71.63
CA LEU A 399 -29.22 -72.08 70.42
C LEU A 399 -28.35 -71.14 69.57
N PRO A 400 -27.25 -71.65 68.97
CA PRO A 400 -26.38 -70.83 68.13
C PRO A 400 -27.15 -70.22 66.95
N ILE A 401 -26.94 -68.92 66.76
CA ILE A 401 -27.41 -68.16 65.62
C ILE A 401 -26.35 -68.35 64.54
N ASP A 402 -26.40 -69.48 63.84
CA ASP A 402 -25.58 -69.63 62.64
C ASP A 402 -26.15 -68.68 61.57
N SER A 403 -25.27 -67.82 61.06
CA SER A 403 -25.49 -67.05 59.83
C SER A 403 -25.18 -67.90 58.62
#